data_AF-A0A440V1H4-F1
#
_entry.id   AF-A0A440V1H4-F1
#
_cell.length_a   1.000
_cell.length_b   1.000
_cell.length_c   1.000
_cell.angle_alpha   90.00
_cell.angle_beta   90.00
_cell.angle_gamma   90.00
#
_symmetry.space_group_name_H-M   'P 1'
#
loop_
_entity.id
_entity.type
_entity.pdbx_description
1 polymer ?
#
loop_
_entity_poly.entity_id
_entity_poly.type
_entity_poly.pdbx_seq_one_letter_code
_entity_poly.pdbx_strand_id
1 'polypeptide(L)'
;MTNNEIPPVGPAVNNDDEALASPFVKCLLRLIRTQDSFGLWEGHSDAELLAEFIITKQQQRAVPFGGDPDPDALWRLDMFYTAVALAIEERSGVSTSP
;
A
#
# COMPACT_ATOMS: atom_id res chain seq x y z
N MET A 1 16.46 28.66 -20.48
CA MET A 1 15.74 27.93 -19.42
C MET A 1 15.27 26.64 -20.03
N THR A 2 16.04 25.56 -19.83
CA THR A 2 15.80 24.25 -20.45
C THR A 2 14.60 23.59 -19.78
N ASN A 3 13.55 23.35 -20.56
CA ASN A 3 12.36 22.62 -20.13
C ASN A 3 12.77 21.21 -19.69
N ASN A 4 12.62 20.92 -18.40
CA ASN A 4 12.80 19.58 -17.86
C ASN A 4 11.48 18.82 -18.07
N GLU A 5 11.25 18.39 -19.30
CA GLU A 5 10.18 17.44 -19.60
C GLU A 5 10.45 16.16 -18.81
N ILE A 6 9.53 15.84 -17.90
CA ILE A 6 9.49 14.56 -17.21
C ILE A 6 9.33 13.51 -18.32
N PRO A 7 10.24 12.53 -18.44
CA PRO A 7 10.09 11.48 -19.45
C PRO A 7 8.70 10.83 -19.26
N PRO A 8 8.01 10.48 -20.36
CA PRO A 8 6.74 9.77 -20.25
C PRO A 8 6.98 8.55 -19.37
N VAL A 9 6.25 8.46 -18.26
CA VAL A 9 6.21 7.23 -17.48
C VAL A 9 5.89 6.15 -18.51
N GLY A 10 6.81 5.19 -18.70
CA GLY A 10 6.61 4.09 -19.65
C GLY A 10 5.25 3.45 -19.37
N PRO A 11 4.66 2.70 -20.33
CA PRO A 11 3.36 2.10 -20.12
C PRO A 11 3.44 1.32 -18.81
N ALA A 12 2.71 1.77 -17.79
CA ALA A 12 2.44 0.93 -16.65
C ALA A 12 1.81 -0.31 -17.27
N VAL A 13 2.56 -1.42 -17.26
CA VAL A 13 2.02 -2.70 -17.66
C VAL A 13 0.89 -2.95 -16.66
N ASN A 14 -0.35 -2.69 -17.09
CA ASN A 14 -1.54 -2.90 -16.28
C ASN A 14 -1.77 -4.42 -16.17
N ASN A 15 -0.88 -5.09 -15.45
CA ASN A 15 -1.01 -6.48 -15.04
C ASN A 15 -1.53 -6.48 -13.60
N ASP A 16 -2.67 -5.83 -13.36
CA ASP A 16 -3.23 -5.68 -12.01
C ASP A 16 -3.45 -7.05 -11.35
N ASP A 17 -3.88 -8.05 -12.14
CA ASP A 17 -4.00 -9.44 -11.69
C ASP A 17 -2.67 -10.05 -11.23
N GLU A 18 -1.56 -9.73 -11.90
CA GLU A 18 -0.22 -10.21 -11.53
C GLU A 18 0.26 -9.52 -10.24
N ALA A 19 -0.01 -8.21 -10.11
CA ALA A 19 0.31 -7.45 -8.91
C ALA A 19 -0.49 -7.97 -7.70
N LEU A 20 -1.79 -8.20 -7.86
CA LEU A 20 -2.67 -8.81 -6.86
C LEU A 20 -2.26 -10.25 -6.53
N ALA A 21 -1.72 -10.99 -7.50
CA ALA A 21 -1.22 -12.33 -7.28
C ALA A 21 0.10 -12.38 -6.50
N SER A 22 0.82 -11.25 -6.37
CA SER A 22 2.13 -11.21 -5.72
C SER A 22 2.04 -11.61 -4.23
N PRO A 23 3.05 -12.33 -3.70
CA PRO A 23 3.03 -12.79 -2.30
C PRO A 23 2.92 -11.63 -1.30
N PHE A 24 3.59 -10.51 -1.57
CA PHE A 24 3.54 -9.33 -0.72
C PHE A 24 2.14 -8.71 -0.68
N VAL A 25 1.50 -8.50 -1.83
CA VAL A 25 0.16 -7.90 -1.88
C VAL A 25 -0.88 -8.80 -1.21
N LYS A 26 -0.79 -10.13 -1.41
CA LYS A 26 -1.64 -11.10 -0.69
C LYS A 26 -1.44 -11.04 0.82
N CYS A 27 -0.20 -10.90 1.28
CA CYS A 27 0.10 -10.75 2.71
C CYS A 27 -0.54 -9.47 3.27
N LEU A 28 -0.34 -8.33 2.59
CA LEU A 28 -0.91 -7.04 2.98
C LEU A 28 -2.45 -7.11 3.04
N LEU A 29 -3.10 -7.62 2.00
CA LEU A 29 -4.57 -7.77 1.95
C LEU A 29 -5.11 -8.67 3.07
N ARG A 30 -4.38 -9.73 3.41
CA ARG A 30 -4.74 -10.60 4.55
C ARG A 30 -4.67 -9.85 5.88
N LEU A 31 -3.66 -9.01 6.09
CA LEU A 31 -3.55 -8.18 7.31
C LEU A 31 -4.72 -7.20 7.41
N ILE A 32 -4.99 -6.46 6.32
CA ILE A 32 -6.10 -5.51 6.21
C ILE A 32 -7.43 -6.19 6.59
N ARG A 33 -7.72 -7.36 6.02
CA ARG A 33 -8.95 -8.11 6.33
C ARG A 33 -8.99 -8.67 7.75
N THR A 34 -7.84 -9.00 8.33
CA THR A 34 -7.77 -9.47 9.72
C THR A 34 -8.13 -8.35 10.70
N GLN A 35 -7.80 -7.10 10.34
CA GLN A 35 -8.07 -5.93 11.18
C GLN A 35 -9.54 -5.48 11.13
N ASP A 36 -10.28 -5.85 10.07
CA ASP A 36 -11.69 -5.52 9.88
C ASP A 36 -12.63 -6.33 10.79
N SER A 37 -12.56 -6.07 12.10
CA SER A 37 -13.31 -6.80 13.12
C SER A 37 -14.82 -6.54 13.07
N PHE A 38 -15.23 -5.44 12.44
CA PHE A 38 -16.63 -5.01 12.35
C PHE A 38 -17.25 -5.25 10.96
N GLY A 39 -16.48 -5.79 10.00
CA GLY A 39 -16.96 -6.06 8.64
C GLY A 39 -17.26 -4.80 7.83
N LEU A 40 -16.58 -3.68 8.13
CA LEU A 40 -16.78 -2.42 7.40
C LEU A 40 -16.42 -2.57 5.92
N TRP A 41 -15.51 -3.48 5.60
CA TRP A 41 -15.05 -3.75 4.23
C TRP A 41 -15.58 -5.07 3.69
N GLU A 42 -16.64 -5.62 4.28
CA GLU A 42 -17.30 -6.79 3.75
C GLU A 42 -17.87 -6.48 2.36
N GLY A 43 -17.50 -7.29 1.37
CA GLY A 43 -17.89 -7.08 -0.03
C GLY A 43 -16.94 -6.20 -0.85
N HIS A 44 -15.96 -5.54 -0.24
CA HIS A 44 -14.90 -4.85 -0.98
C HIS A 44 -13.94 -5.86 -1.64
N SER A 45 -13.66 -5.64 -2.92
CA SER A 45 -12.65 -6.38 -3.67
C SER A 45 -11.23 -6.07 -3.20
N ASP A 46 -10.30 -6.97 -3.50
CA ASP A 46 -8.87 -6.78 -3.21
C ASP A 46 -8.31 -5.49 -3.83
N ALA A 47 -8.77 -5.17 -5.04
CA ALA A 47 -8.38 -3.95 -5.75
C ALA A 47 -8.91 -2.69 -5.05
N GLU A 48 -10.15 -2.69 -4.57
CA GLU A 48 -10.73 -1.56 -3.83
C GLU A 48 -10.02 -1.32 -2.51
N LEU A 49 -9.68 -2.39 -1.77
CA LEU A 49 -8.90 -2.28 -0.53
C LEU A 49 -7.49 -1.74 -0.79
N LEU A 50 -6.84 -2.21 -1.86
CA LEU A 50 -5.49 -1.78 -2.20
C LEU A 50 -5.45 -0.34 -2.74
N ALA A 51 -6.53 0.14 -3.35
CA ALA A 51 -6.62 1.49 -3.88
C ALA A 51 -6.38 2.56 -2.80
N GLU A 52 -6.77 2.29 -1.55
CA GLU A 52 -6.51 3.17 -0.40
C GLU A 52 -5.01 3.37 -0.11
N PHE A 53 -4.13 2.50 -0.60
CA PHE A 53 -2.68 2.62 -0.44
C PHE A 53 -2.01 3.40 -1.59
N ILE A 54 -2.75 3.72 -2.66
CA ILE A 54 -2.21 4.34 -3.86
C ILE A 54 -2.62 5.81 -3.89
N ILE A 55 -1.65 6.70 -3.64
CA ILE A 55 -1.87 8.15 -3.73
C ILE A 55 -1.25 8.72 -5.01
N THR A 56 -1.98 9.64 -5.64
CA THR A 56 -1.46 10.43 -6.76
C THR A 56 -0.41 11.44 -6.29
N LYS A 57 0.46 11.87 -7.20
CA LYS A 57 1.42 12.96 -6.91
C LYS A 57 0.73 14.26 -6.47
N GLN A 58 -0.48 14.51 -6.97
CA GLN A 58 -1.26 15.68 -6.57
C GLN A 58 -1.74 15.54 -5.12
N GLN A 59 -2.31 14.39 -4.74
CA GLN A 59 -2.71 14.11 -3.36
C GLN A 59 -1.52 14.20 -2.41
N GLN A 60 -0.37 13.61 -2.77
CA GLN A 60 0.85 13.69 -1.97
C GLN A 60 1.30 15.12 -1.69
N ARG A 61 1.23 16.02 -2.68
CA ARG A 61 1.59 17.44 -2.51
C ARG A 61 0.58 18.23 -1.68
N ALA A 62 -0.66 17.78 -1.63
CA ALA A 62 -1.71 18.39 -0.83
C ALA A 62 -1.66 17.98 0.65
N VAL A 63 -0.88 16.94 1.00
CA VAL A 63 -0.68 16.53 2.39
C VAL A 63 -0.01 17.68 3.16
N PRO A 64 -0.65 18.19 4.23
CA PRO A 64 -0.06 19.23 5.06
C PRO A 64 1.27 18.76 5.67
N PHE A 65 2.33 19.57 5.54
CA PHE A 65 3.65 19.25 6.10
C PHE A 65 3.73 19.48 7.62
N GLY A 66 2.77 20.20 8.21
CA GLY A 66 2.71 20.49 9.64
C GLY A 66 1.32 20.21 10.21
N GLY A 67 1.28 19.60 11.39
CA GLY A 67 0.07 19.12 12.05
C GLY A 67 0.20 17.63 12.42
N ASP A 68 -0.81 17.10 13.10
CA ASP A 68 -0.88 15.66 13.38
C ASP A 68 -1.12 14.90 12.07
N PRO A 69 -0.38 13.79 11.83
CA PRO A 69 -0.58 12.96 10.66
C PRO A 69 -1.98 12.34 10.66
N ASP A 70 -2.54 12.16 9.47
CA ASP A 70 -3.81 11.47 9.25
C ASP A 70 -3.77 10.06 9.89
N PRO A 71 -4.65 9.73 10.85
CA PRO A 71 -4.69 8.42 11.50
C PRO A 71 -4.84 7.26 10.52
N ASP A 72 -5.59 7.45 9.43
CA ASP A 72 -5.78 6.41 8.42
C ASP A 72 -4.50 6.20 7.60
N ALA A 73 -3.72 7.27 7.37
CA ALA A 73 -2.40 7.16 6.75
C ALA A 73 -1.39 6.45 7.66
N LEU A 74 -1.41 6.74 8.96
CA LEU A 74 -0.57 6.04 9.93
C LEU A 74 -0.91 4.54 10.00
N TRP A 75 -2.21 4.21 10.03
CA TRP A 75 -2.66 2.83 10.03
C TRP A 75 -2.24 2.07 8.76
N ARG A 76 -2.38 2.70 7.58
CA ARG A 76 -1.88 2.13 6.31
C ARG A 76 -0.36 1.90 6.35
N LEU A 77 0.39 2.83 6.94
CA LEU A 77 1.84 2.70 7.09
C LEU A 77 2.21 1.50 7.97
N ASP A 78 1.51 1.33 9.10
CA ASP A 78 1.70 0.22 10.02
C ASP A 78 1.41 -1.14 9.36
N MET A 79 0.29 -1.24 8.63
CA MET A 79 -0.04 -2.44 7.84
C MET A 79 1.02 -2.74 6.77
N PHE A 80 1.52 -1.71 6.09
CA PHE A 80 2.54 -1.88 5.06
C PHE A 80 3.85 -2.44 5.64
N TYR A 81 4.38 -1.84 6.71
CA TYR A 81 5.63 -2.33 7.30
C TYR A 81 5.47 -3.66 8.03
N THR A 82 4.29 -3.95 8.58
CA THR A 82 3.95 -5.29 9.08
C THR A 82 3.99 -6.32 7.96
N ALA A 83 3.43 -6.03 6.78
CA ALA A 83 3.53 -6.90 5.62
C ALA A 83 4.98 -7.09 5.15
N VAL A 84 5.81 -6.04 5.22
CA VAL A 84 7.25 -6.12 4.89
C VAL A 84 7.99 -7.03 5.86
N ALA A 85 7.77 -6.88 7.17
CA ALA A 85 8.37 -7.73 8.19
C ALA A 85 8.00 -9.21 7.93
N LEU A 86 6.71 -9.51 7.79
CA LEU A 86 6.26 -10.88 7.50
C LEU A 86 6.85 -11.45 6.19
N ALA A 87 6.98 -10.62 5.15
CA ALA A 87 7.60 -11.04 3.89
C ALA A 87 9.10 -11.34 4.03
N ILE A 88 9.81 -10.61 4.91
CA ILE A 88 11.22 -10.89 5.23
C ILE A 88 11.33 -12.17 6.05
N GLU A 89 10.48 -12.33 7.08
CA GLU A 89 10.45 -13.52 7.92
C GLU A 89 10.17 -14.78 7.11
N GLU A 90 9.21 -14.74 6.19
CA GLU A 90 8.88 -15.88 5.32
C GLU A 90 10.07 -16.31 4.44
N ARG A 91 10.86 -15.35 3.94
CA ARG A 91 12.01 -15.64 3.06
C ARG A 91 13.29 -16.01 3.82
N SER A 92 13.48 -15.45 5.00
CA SER A 92 14.71 -15.60 5.78
C SER A 92 14.62 -16.69 6.86
N GLY A 93 13.41 -17.01 7.32
CA GLY A 93 13.18 -17.83 8.50
C GLY A 93 13.57 -17.16 9.82
N VAL A 94 13.87 -15.86 9.79
CA VAL A 94 14.25 -15.06 10.96
C VAL A 94 13.05 -14.23 11.38
N SER A 95 12.70 -14.28 12.67
CA SER A 95 11.61 -13.45 13.20
C SER A 95 11.94 -11.96 13.04
N THR A 96 10.98 -11.20 12.54
CA THR A 96 11.14 -9.75 12.34
C THR A 96 9.96 -8.98 12.91
N SER A 97 10.17 -7.70 13.22
CA SER A 97 9.14 -6.77 13.62
C SER A 97 9.26 -5.47 12.81
N PRO A 98 8.15 -4.72 12.62
CA PRO A 98 8.18 -3.36 12.07
C PRO A 98 9.08 -2.40 12.87
#